data_AF-A0A3C1MUR8-F1
#
_entry.id   AF-A0A3C1MUR8-F1
#
_cell.length_a   1.000
_cell.length_b   1.000
_cell.length_c   1.000
_cell.angle_alpha   90.00
_cell.angle_beta   90.00
_cell.angle_gamma   90.00
#
_symmetry.space_group_name_H-M   'P 1'
#
loop_
_entity.id
_entity.type
_entity.pdbx_description
1 polymer ?
#
loop_
_entity_poly.entity_id
_entity_poly.type
_entity_poly.pdbx_seq_one_letter_code
_entity_poly.pdbx_strand_id
1 'polypeptide(L)'
;VNLRTGGKIFHVRIEITPTRNIDIAAAENSKTSIQTKVWILADSVTVANQIAAMKNTTRPMSQLYPGFTETLSDTAAVFDVAGAACSTTAPVVSCPTSQTCGSDNICYRQGMKTTRLGFTGSQRTQDQNVTISNIFTTWLP
;
A
#
# COMPACT_ATOMS: atom_id res chain seq x y z
N VAL A 1 12.22 -4.96 -41.47
CA VAL A 1 11.44 -5.94 -40.66
C VAL A 1 10.60 -5.15 -39.67
N ASN A 2 9.27 -5.15 -39.83
CA ASN A 2 8.33 -4.45 -38.95
C ASN A 2 8.19 -5.22 -37.63
N LEU A 3 8.58 -4.63 -36.51
CA LEU A 3 8.42 -5.19 -35.15
C LEU A 3 6.97 -5.04 -34.65
N ARG A 4 5.98 -5.57 -35.39
CA ARG A 4 4.54 -5.47 -35.06
C ARG A 4 3.86 -6.80 -34.72
N THR A 5 4.61 -7.83 -34.35
CA THR A 5 4.03 -9.11 -33.91
C THR A 5 4.18 -9.28 -32.40
N GLY A 6 3.07 -9.10 -31.67
CA GLY A 6 2.85 -9.82 -30.41
C GLY A 6 2.86 -9.02 -29.11
N GLY A 7 2.60 -7.71 -29.13
CA GLY A 7 2.37 -6.97 -27.87
C GLY A 7 1.13 -7.51 -27.16
N LYS A 8 1.30 -8.20 -26.03
CA LYS A 8 0.19 -8.60 -25.17
C LYS A 8 -0.21 -7.42 -24.28
N ILE A 9 -1.48 -7.05 -24.30
CA ILE A 9 -2.03 -6.07 -23.36
C ILE A 9 -2.28 -6.78 -22.04
N PHE A 10 -1.91 -6.13 -20.93
CA PHE A 10 -2.19 -6.60 -19.58
C PHE A 10 -2.99 -5.55 -18.82
N HIS A 11 -3.99 -6.02 -18.08
CA HIS A 11 -4.72 -5.24 -17.09
C HIS A 11 -4.10 -5.50 -15.74
N VAL A 12 -3.74 -4.43 -15.04
CA VAL A 12 -3.14 -4.51 -13.70
C VAL A 12 -4.00 -3.70 -12.74
N ARG A 13 -4.36 -4.32 -11.62
CA ARG A 13 -4.98 -3.65 -10.49
C ARG A 13 -4.11 -3.81 -9.27
N ILE A 14 -3.90 -2.71 -8.56
CA ILE A 14 -3.17 -2.68 -7.30
C ILE A 14 -4.12 -2.15 -6.23
N GLU A 15 -4.27 -2.90 -5.14
CA GLU A 15 -4.98 -2.46 -3.95
C GLU A 15 -3.99 -2.33 -2.79
N ILE A 16 -4.11 -1.22 -2.06
CA ILE A 16 -3.34 -0.96 -0.85
C ILE A 16 -4.30 -0.71 0.29
N THR A 17 -4.20 -1.54 1.32
CA THR A 17 -5.04 -1.48 2.51
C THR A 17 -4.17 -1.25 3.74
N PRO A 18 -4.12 -0.01 4.27
CA PRO A 18 -3.46 0.27 5.54
C PRO A 18 -4.39 -0.12 6.71
N THR A 19 -3.88 -0.92 7.64
CA THR A 19 -4.56 -1.32 8.87
C THR A 19 -3.73 -0.88 10.07
N ARG A 20 -4.31 -0.03 10.91
CA ARG A 20 -3.68 0.46 12.13
C ARG A 20 -3.83 -0.59 13.24
N ASN A 21 -2.70 -1.03 13.80
CA ASN A 21 -2.62 -1.97 14.91
C ASN A 21 -2.01 -1.24 16.12
N ILE A 22 -2.84 -0.92 17.11
CA ILE A 22 -2.42 -0.21 18.33
C ILE A 22 -2.28 -1.24 19.44
N ASP A 23 -1.11 -1.26 20.06
CA ASP A 23 -0.89 -1.95 21.32
C ASP A 23 -0.84 -0.89 22.43
N ILE A 24 -1.86 -0.92 23.29
CA ILE A 24 -2.05 0.08 24.35
C ILE A 24 -1.15 -0.23 25.56
N ALA A 25 -0.77 -1.50 25.74
CA ALA A 25 0.10 -1.92 26.83
C ALA A 25 1.59 -1.80 26.48
N ALA A 26 1.93 -1.95 25.20
CA ALA A 26 3.27 -1.84 24.66
C ALA A 26 3.26 -0.95 23.41
N ALA A 27 3.18 0.37 23.60
CA ALA A 27 3.10 1.33 22.48
C ALA A 27 4.27 1.20 21.49
N GLU A 28 5.43 0.73 21.94
CA GLU A 28 6.59 0.36 21.13
C GLU A 28 6.30 -0.68 20.04
N ASN A 29 5.28 -1.50 20.22
CA ASN A 29 4.83 -2.51 19.25
C ASN A 29 3.70 -2.00 18.34
N SER A 30 3.20 -0.78 18.56
CA SER A 30 2.18 -0.17 17.70
C SER A 30 2.73 0.05 16.30
N LYS A 31 1.91 -0.29 15.30
CA LYS A 31 2.31 -0.27 13.89
C LYS A 31 1.14 -0.05 12.97
N THR A 32 1.44 0.28 11.73
CA THR A 32 0.48 0.22 10.63
C THR A 32 0.93 -0.85 9.65
N SER A 33 0.10 -1.87 9.47
CA SER A 33 0.30 -2.90 8.46
C SER A 33 -0.23 -2.40 7.12
N ILE A 34 0.53 -2.59 6.05
CA ILE A 34 0.16 -2.19 4.70
C ILE A 34 0.07 -3.47 3.88
N GLN A 35 -1.16 -3.92 3.60
CA GLN A 35 -1.36 -5.02 2.69
C GLN A 35 -1.43 -4.47 1.26
N THR A 36 -0.58 -5.00 0.38
CA THR A 36 -0.62 -4.73 -1.05
C THR A 36 -1.04 -5.99 -1.78
N LYS A 37 -2.07 -5.88 -2.62
CA LYS A 37 -2.55 -6.97 -3.48
C LYS A 37 -2.53 -6.53 -4.93
N VAL A 38 -2.07 -7.42 -5.81
CA VAL A 38 -1.96 -7.13 -7.24
C VAL A 38 -2.63 -8.23 -8.04
N TRP A 39 -3.51 -7.84 -8.96
CA TRP A 39 -4.08 -8.72 -9.97
C TRP A 39 -3.51 -8.34 -11.33
N ILE A 40 -3.09 -9.35 -12.10
CA ILE A 40 -2.54 -9.19 -13.44
C ILE A 40 -3.28 -10.15 -14.37
N LEU A 41 -3.93 -9.62 -15.40
CA LEU A 41 -4.61 -10.41 -16.42
C LEU A 41 -4.17 -9.98 -17.80
N ALA A 42 -3.88 -10.96 -18.67
CA ALA A 42 -3.77 -10.68 -20.10
C ALA A 42 -5.15 -10.32 -20.65
N ASP A 43 -5.20 -9.38 -21.60
CA ASP A 43 -6.42 -9.03 -22.30
C ASP A 43 -6.96 -10.25 -23.07
N SER A 44 -8.18 -10.68 -22.72
CA SER A 44 -8.85 -11.82 -23.33
C SER A 44 -10.35 -11.79 -23.06
N VAL A 45 -11.15 -12.21 -24.05
CA VAL A 45 -12.61 -12.33 -23.94
C VAL A 45 -13.04 -13.34 -22.86
N THR A 46 -12.20 -14.33 -22.54
CA THR A 46 -12.50 -15.36 -21.54
C THR A 46 -12.45 -14.85 -20.10
N VAL A 47 -11.78 -13.71 -19.87
CA VAL A 47 -11.63 -13.10 -18.54
C VAL A 47 -12.21 -11.66 -18.50
N ALA A 48 -13.12 -11.36 -19.42
CA ALA A 48 -13.68 -10.02 -19.58
C ALA A 48 -14.38 -9.50 -18.30
N ASN A 49 -15.06 -10.39 -17.56
CA ASN A 49 -15.74 -10.02 -16.32
C ASN A 49 -14.75 -9.68 -15.20
N GLN A 50 -13.64 -10.43 -15.08
CA GLN A 50 -12.58 -10.12 -14.13
C GLN A 50 -11.89 -8.80 -14.49
N ILE A 51 -11.64 -8.56 -15.78
CA ILE A 51 -11.09 -7.28 -16.27
C ILE A 51 -12.03 -6.12 -15.93
N ALA A 52 -13.34 -6.27 -16.14
CA ALA A 52 -14.33 -5.26 -15.78
C ALA A 52 -14.33 -4.96 -14.27
N ALA A 53 -14.22 -5.99 -13.43
CA ALA A 53 -14.07 -5.83 -11.99
C ALA A 53 -12.75 -5.12 -11.64
N MET A 54 -11.64 -5.48 -12.28
CA MET A 54 -10.33 -4.85 -12.05
C MET A 54 -10.32 -3.36 -12.39
N LYS A 55 -11.06 -2.93 -13.42
CA LYS A 55 -11.19 -1.51 -13.79
C LYS A 55 -12.04 -0.69 -12.82
N ASN A 56 -12.93 -1.32 -12.04
CA ASN A 56 -13.75 -0.60 -11.09
C ASN A 56 -12.98 -0.34 -9.78
N THR A 57 -12.40 0.85 -9.65
CA THR A 57 -11.58 1.25 -8.49
C THR A 57 -12.39 1.85 -7.33
N THR A 58 -13.71 1.92 -7.44
CA THR A 58 -14.57 2.54 -6.40
C THR A 58 -14.83 1.63 -5.20
N ARG A 59 -14.52 0.33 -5.33
CA ARG A 59 -14.78 -0.71 -4.33
C ARG A 59 -13.65 -1.75 -4.36
N PRO A 60 -13.36 -2.45 -3.25
CA PRO A 60 -12.31 -3.47 -3.22
C PRO A 60 -12.66 -4.73 -4.03
N MET A 61 -11.65 -5.45 -4.53
CA MET A 61 -11.81 -6.70 -5.30
C MET A 61 -12.52 -7.78 -4.51
N SER A 62 -12.31 -7.82 -3.19
CA SER A 62 -13.00 -8.76 -2.29
C SER A 62 -14.53 -8.62 -2.32
N GLN A 63 -15.05 -7.45 -2.70
CA GLN A 63 -16.48 -7.21 -2.89
C GLN A 63 -16.91 -7.31 -4.35
N LEU A 64 -16.06 -6.85 -5.28
CA LEU A 64 -16.39 -6.79 -6.71
C LEU A 64 -16.38 -8.17 -7.38
N TYR A 65 -15.45 -9.03 -6.97
CA TYR A 65 -15.33 -10.37 -7.53
C TYR A 65 -14.82 -11.35 -6.44
N PRO A 66 -15.69 -11.77 -5.51
CA PRO A 66 -15.33 -12.71 -4.46
C PRO A 66 -14.73 -14.00 -5.04
N GLY A 67 -13.66 -14.51 -4.44
CA GLY A 67 -12.98 -15.73 -4.89
C GLY A 67 -11.97 -15.53 -6.02
N PHE A 68 -11.82 -14.32 -6.58
CA PHE A 68 -10.71 -14.02 -7.48
C PHE A 68 -9.46 -13.64 -6.70
N THR A 69 -8.59 -14.62 -6.52
CA THR A 69 -7.32 -14.48 -5.81
C THR A 69 -6.36 -13.54 -6.52
N GLU A 70 -5.66 -12.72 -5.74
CA GLU A 70 -4.57 -11.90 -6.25
C GLU A 70 -3.46 -12.72 -6.89
N THR A 71 -2.77 -12.12 -7.88
CA THR A 71 -1.58 -12.70 -8.50
C THR A 71 -0.36 -12.56 -7.57
N LEU A 72 -0.24 -11.44 -6.88
CA LEU A 72 0.81 -11.15 -5.90
C LEU A 72 0.19 -10.51 -4.66
N SER A 73 0.73 -10.84 -3.49
CA SER A 73 0.31 -10.30 -2.20
C SER A 73 1.54 -10.06 -1.35
N ASP A 74 1.62 -8.91 -0.69
CA ASP A 74 2.64 -8.62 0.30
C ASP A 74 2.04 -7.83 1.47
N THR A 75 2.67 -7.93 2.63
CA THR A 75 2.28 -7.15 3.80
C THR A 75 3.52 -6.58 4.49
N ALA A 76 3.66 -5.27 4.41
CA ALA A 76 4.69 -4.53 5.11
C ALA A 76 4.18 -4.03 6.47
N ALA A 77 5.09 -3.84 7.42
CA ALA A 77 4.78 -3.20 8.70
C ALA A 77 5.58 -1.91 8.83
N VAL A 78 4.90 -0.81 9.17
CA VAL A 78 5.51 0.46 9.55
C VAL A 78 5.26 0.67 11.03
N PHE A 79 6.29 0.47 11.83
CA PHE A 79 6.23 0.70 13.27
C PHE A 79 6.14 2.19 13.59
N ASP A 80 5.59 2.49 14.75
CA ASP A 80 5.55 3.84 15.26
C ASP A 80 6.94 4.38 15.58
N VAL A 81 7.07 5.70 15.52
CA VAL A 81 8.35 6.37 15.66
C VAL A 81 8.52 6.79 17.11
N ALA A 82 9.61 6.32 17.71
CA ALA A 82 10.06 6.72 19.04
C ALA A 82 10.35 8.24 19.11
N GLY A 83 10.00 8.84 20.23
CA GLY A 83 10.09 10.27 20.50
C GLY A 83 10.79 10.56 21.82
N ALA A 84 10.26 11.52 22.57
CA ALA A 84 10.78 11.89 23.88
C ALA A 84 10.52 10.79 24.92
N ALA A 85 11.29 10.81 26.01
CA ALA A 85 10.97 10.01 27.18
C ALA A 85 9.66 10.48 27.82
N CYS A 86 8.92 9.54 28.38
CA CYS A 86 7.74 9.77 29.21
C CYS A 86 7.88 9.02 30.53
N SER A 87 7.03 9.34 31.49
CA SER A 87 6.95 8.59 32.73
C SER A 87 5.52 8.59 33.21
N THR A 88 5.00 7.40 33.51
CA THR A 88 3.71 7.23 34.18
C THR A 88 3.85 7.25 35.71
N THR A 89 5.09 7.27 36.24
CA THR A 89 5.41 7.38 37.67
C THR A 89 6.11 8.71 37.99
N ALA A 90 6.08 9.16 39.24
CA ALA A 90 6.53 10.51 39.59
C ALA A 90 8.06 10.74 39.36
N PRO A 91 8.48 11.86 38.75
CA PRO A 91 7.65 12.91 38.16
C PRO A 91 6.98 12.43 36.86
N VAL A 92 5.65 12.61 36.77
CA VAL A 92 4.87 12.18 35.60
C VAL A 92 5.24 13.09 34.42
N VAL A 93 5.75 12.47 33.35
CA VAL A 93 6.07 13.15 32.08
C VAL A 93 5.13 12.60 31.04
N SER A 94 4.15 13.41 30.63
CA SER A 94 3.17 13.02 29.63
C SER A 94 3.72 13.21 28.21
N CYS A 95 3.24 12.37 27.30
CA CYS A 95 3.59 12.49 25.89
C CYS A 95 2.85 13.67 25.22
N PRO A 96 3.45 14.29 24.18
CA PRO A 96 2.75 15.25 23.34
C PRO A 96 1.47 14.66 22.73
N THR A 97 0.55 15.54 22.31
CA THR A 97 -0.71 15.12 21.67
C THR A 97 -0.46 14.19 20.47
N SER A 98 -1.31 13.17 20.33
CA SER A 98 -1.20 12.12 19.30
C SER A 98 0.02 11.20 19.47
N GLN A 99 0.53 11.06 20.69
CA GLN A 99 1.55 10.08 21.06
C GLN A 99 1.10 9.28 22.28
N THR A 100 1.57 8.04 22.38
CA THR A 100 1.29 7.14 23.50
C THR A 100 2.60 6.77 24.17
N CYS A 101 2.62 6.78 25.51
CA CYS A 101 3.79 6.34 26.27
C CYS A 101 3.86 4.81 26.23
N GLY A 102 4.98 4.27 25.77
CA GLY A 102 5.27 2.84 25.77
C GLY A 102 5.63 2.30 27.15
N SER A 103 5.72 0.98 27.25
CA SER A 103 6.13 0.31 28.49
C SER A 103 7.61 0.56 28.82
N ASP A 104 8.36 0.96 27.80
CA ASP A 104 9.76 1.35 27.81
C ASP A 104 10.01 2.82 28.22
N ASN A 105 8.96 3.55 28.64
CA ASN A 105 9.03 4.96 29.00
C ASN A 105 9.42 5.88 27.83
N ILE A 106 9.07 5.51 26.59
CA ILE A 106 9.26 6.33 25.39
C ILE A 106 7.91 6.68 24.75
N CYS A 107 7.77 7.92 24.27
CA CYS A 107 6.59 8.33 23.51
C CYS A 107 6.64 7.85 22.07
N TYR A 108 5.58 7.20 21.61
CA TYR A 108 5.45 6.72 20.24
C TYR A 108 4.40 7.52 19.47
N ARG A 109 4.79 8.01 18.30
CA ARG A 109 3.88 8.66 17.35
C ARG A 109 3.60 7.77 16.15
N GLN A 110 2.40 7.85 15.61
CA GLN A 110 2.03 7.11 14.40
C GLN A 110 3.06 7.29 13.29
N GLY A 111 3.72 6.20 12.89
CA GLY A 111 4.78 6.23 11.88
C GLY A 111 4.28 6.48 10.46
N MET A 112 3.07 6.00 10.15
CA MET A 112 2.42 6.24 8.85
C MET A 112 0.97 6.71 9.05
N LYS A 113 0.68 7.93 8.58
CA LYS A 113 -0.68 8.51 8.62
C LYS A 113 -1.42 8.43 7.29
N THR A 114 -0.71 8.68 6.19
CA THR A 114 -1.28 8.74 4.84
C THR A 114 -0.36 8.08 3.84
N THR A 115 -0.92 7.31 2.92
CA THR A 115 -0.21 6.72 1.79
C THR A 115 -0.78 7.30 0.51
N ARG A 116 0.09 7.73 -0.40
CA ARG A 116 -0.30 8.15 -1.75
C ARG A 116 0.57 7.40 -2.74
N LEU A 117 -0.06 6.71 -3.68
CA LEU A 117 0.63 6.11 -4.80
C LEU A 117 0.90 7.19 -5.85
N GLY A 118 2.17 7.40 -6.15
CA GLY A 118 2.60 8.22 -7.28
C GLY A 118 3.07 7.31 -8.40
N PHE A 119 2.68 7.62 -9.63
CA PHE A 119 3.31 7.07 -10.83
C PHE A 119 4.20 8.17 -11.41
N THR A 120 5.47 7.88 -11.68
CA THR A 120 6.43 8.85 -12.25
C THR A 120 6.26 9.07 -13.76
N GLY A 121 5.19 8.53 -14.37
CA GLY A 121 4.76 8.84 -15.73
C GLY A 121 3.52 9.72 -15.73
N SER A 122 3.66 10.94 -16.28
CA SER A 122 2.63 11.94 -16.60
C SER A 122 1.18 11.47 -16.35
N GLN A 123 0.61 11.84 -15.20
CA GLN A 123 -0.79 11.61 -14.89
C GLN A 123 -1.66 12.42 -15.85
N ARG A 124 -2.36 11.73 -16.77
CA ARG A 124 -3.58 12.24 -17.40
C ARG A 124 -4.76 11.42 -16.89
N THR A 125 -5.94 12.03 -16.92
CA THR A 125 -7.22 11.59 -16.35
C THR A 125 -7.87 10.39 -17.07
N GLN A 126 -7.08 9.48 -17.64
CA GLN A 126 -7.54 8.31 -18.41
C GLN A 126 -6.70 7.08 -18.04
N ASP A 127 -7.25 5.88 -18.30
CA ASP A 127 -6.58 4.58 -18.10
C ASP A 127 -5.11 4.63 -18.54
N GLN A 128 -4.19 4.38 -17.60
CA GLN A 128 -2.75 4.39 -17.89
C GLN A 128 -2.34 3.08 -18.54
N ASN A 129 -2.08 3.11 -19.84
CA ASN A 129 -1.41 2.02 -20.54
C ASN A 129 0.09 2.07 -20.24
N VAL A 130 0.54 1.29 -19.25
CA VAL A 130 1.97 1.15 -18.92
C VAL A 130 2.59 0.07 -19.80
N THR A 131 3.28 0.50 -20.86
CA THR A 131 4.02 -0.43 -21.73
C THR A 131 5.37 -0.74 -21.08
N ILE A 132 5.49 -1.88 -20.41
CA ILE A 132 6.77 -2.36 -19.88
C ILE A 132 7.53 -3.05 -21.02
N SER A 133 8.47 -2.32 -21.63
CA SER A 133 9.51 -2.90 -22.49
C SER A 133 10.82 -3.07 -21.71
N ASN A 134 11.69 -3.97 -22.16
CA ASN A 134 12.78 -4.64 -21.43
C ASN A 134 13.89 -3.80 -20.73
N ILE A 135 13.76 -2.50 -20.47
CA ILE A 135 14.75 -1.72 -19.68
C ILE A 135 14.05 -0.61 -18.87
N PHE A 136 14.41 -0.49 -17.59
CA PHE A 136 14.37 0.80 -16.89
C PHE A 136 15.61 0.94 -16.00
N THR A 137 16.45 1.93 -16.30
CA THR A 137 17.45 2.48 -15.38
C THR A 137 16.96 3.85 -14.96
N THR A 138 17.17 4.23 -13.70
CA THR A 138 16.86 5.58 -13.19
C THR A 138 18.08 6.09 -12.43
N TRP A 139 18.48 7.33 -12.76
CA TRP A 139 19.57 8.05 -12.09
C TRP A 139 18.99 9.01 -11.04
N LEU A 140 19.67 9.11 -9.90
CA LEU A 140 19.44 10.12 -8.86
C LEU A 140 20.15 11.43 -9.23
N PRO A 141 19.63 12.61 -8.85
CA PRO A 141 20.46 13.79 -8.65
C PRO A 141 21.38 13.62 -7.44
#